data_AF-A0A972NY67-F1
#
_entry.id   AF-A0A972NY67-F1
#
_cell.length_a   1.000
_cell.length_b   1.000
_cell.length_c   1.000
_cell.angle_alpha   90.00
_cell.angle_beta   90.00
_cell.angle_gamma   90.00
#
_symmetry.space_group_name_H-M   'P 1'
#
loop_
_entity.id
_entity.type
_entity.pdbx_description
1 polymer ?
#
loop_
_entity_poly.entity_id
_entity_poly.type
_entity_poly.pdbx_seq_one_letter_code
_entity_poly.pdbx_strand_id
1 'polypeptide(L)'
;MESESLNRCADSPLLSLVMAGAVLMASSASVYAQAMPEPATHQLTRAEVMHELEELEAAGYNPSQGDDGSYPADLQAAEEKVAAKHRAERDAVMNAGQNGPAKPSP
;
A
#
# COMPACT_ATOMS: atom_id res chain seq x y z
N MET A 1 -1.25 -36.35 38.82
CA MET A 1 -0.20 -35.37 39.19
C MET A 1 1.06 -35.83 38.48
N GLU A 2 1.06 -35.83 37.14
CA GLU A 2 1.35 -34.68 36.27
C GLU A 2 2.69 -34.05 36.66
N SER A 3 3.77 -34.54 36.05
CA SER A 3 5.09 -33.91 36.09
C SER A 3 5.82 -34.24 34.79
N GLU A 4 5.21 -33.84 33.67
CA GLU A 4 5.91 -33.70 32.39
C GLU A 4 6.80 -32.46 32.46
N SER A 5 8.00 -32.62 33.02
CA SER A 5 9.07 -31.61 32.91
C SER A 5 9.92 -31.91 31.67
N LEU A 6 9.28 -31.88 30.49
CA LEU A 6 9.94 -31.85 29.19
C LEU A 6 10.49 -30.43 28.95
N ASN A 7 11.60 -30.08 29.59
CA ASN A 7 12.36 -28.86 29.26
C ASN A 7 13.82 -28.91 29.71
N ARG A 8 14.52 -29.99 29.34
CA ARG A 8 15.98 -30.02 29.31
C ARG A 8 16.46 -31.09 28.34
N CYS A 9 16.82 -30.69 27.12
CA CYS A 9 17.83 -31.37 26.32
C CYS A 9 18.15 -30.51 25.10
N ALA A 10 19.42 -30.49 24.72
CA ALA A 10 20.01 -29.86 23.54
C ALA A 10 20.24 -28.34 23.65
N ASP A 11 21.41 -27.89 24.11
CA ASP A 11 22.70 -27.91 23.38
C ASP A 11 22.78 -26.82 22.30
N SER A 12 23.50 -25.75 22.65
CA SER A 12 24.30 -24.88 21.76
C SER A 12 25.13 -25.71 20.76
N PRO A 13 25.71 -25.18 19.64
CA PRO A 13 26.28 -23.83 19.52
C PRO A 13 26.30 -23.18 18.11
N LEU A 14 26.75 -21.92 18.08
CA LEU A 14 27.57 -21.27 17.03
C LEU A 14 27.59 -21.91 15.63
N LEU A 15 27.00 -21.23 14.64
CA LEU A 15 27.64 -21.15 13.32
C LEU A 15 27.23 -19.89 12.56
N SER A 16 28.22 -19.02 12.40
CA SER A 16 28.29 -17.88 11.51
C SER A 16 27.91 -18.27 10.07
N LEU A 17 27.16 -17.43 9.36
CA LEU A 17 27.27 -17.38 7.90
C LEU A 17 27.15 -15.93 7.39
N VAL A 18 28.32 -15.39 7.04
CA VAL A 18 28.53 -14.16 6.29
C VAL A 18 27.84 -14.28 4.93
N MET A 19 26.91 -13.37 4.62
CA MET A 19 26.36 -13.24 3.27
C MET A 19 27.11 -12.14 2.52
N ALA A 20 28.25 -12.50 1.94
CA ALA A 20 28.92 -11.72 0.91
C ALA A 20 28.60 -12.34 -0.46
N GLY A 21 27.57 -11.84 -1.13
CA GLY A 21 27.19 -12.25 -2.48
C GLY A 21 27.39 -11.11 -3.46
N ALA A 22 28.42 -11.19 -4.31
CA ALA A 22 28.60 -10.30 -5.44
C ALA A 22 27.52 -10.60 -6.50
N VAL A 23 26.59 -9.67 -6.72
CA VAL A 23 25.61 -9.80 -7.81
C VAL A 23 26.29 -9.40 -9.12
N LEU A 24 26.64 -10.40 -9.92
CA LEU A 24 27.01 -10.23 -11.32
C LEU A 24 25.76 -9.95 -12.15
N MET A 25 25.79 -8.83 -12.87
CA MET A 25 24.84 -8.42 -13.91
C MET A 25 24.52 -9.58 -14.87
N ALA A 26 23.28 -10.06 -14.82
CA ALA A 26 22.72 -10.97 -15.82
C ALA A 26 21.85 -10.18 -16.81
N SER A 27 22.42 -10.01 -18.01
CA SER A 27 21.82 -9.69 -19.30
C SER A 27 20.28 -9.72 -19.40
N SER A 28 19.72 -8.59 -19.79
CA SER A 28 18.33 -8.39 -20.22
C SER A 28 18.01 -9.23 -21.46
N ALA A 29 17.15 -10.23 -21.32
CA ALA A 29 16.45 -10.85 -22.44
C ALA A 29 14.94 -10.71 -22.18
N SER A 30 14.36 -9.61 -22.66
CA SER A 30 12.93 -9.33 -22.57
C SER A 30 12.18 -10.23 -23.55
N VAL A 31 11.69 -11.38 -23.09
CA VAL A 31 10.68 -12.17 -23.81
C VAL A 31 9.31 -11.80 -23.25
N TYR A 32 8.62 -10.89 -23.95
CA TYR A 32 7.25 -10.49 -23.63
C TYR A 32 6.29 -11.40 -24.39
N ALA A 33 5.73 -12.42 -23.73
CA ALA A 33 4.46 -13.07 -24.08
C ALA A 33 4.26 -14.34 -23.23
N GLN A 34 3.95 -14.17 -21.94
CA GLN A 34 3.24 -15.18 -21.16
C GLN A 34 2.27 -14.39 -20.27
N ALA A 35 1.04 -14.18 -20.75
CA ALA A 35 -0.04 -13.71 -19.89
C ALA A 35 -0.36 -14.85 -18.90
N MET A 36 0.45 -14.95 -17.85
CA MET A 36 0.14 -15.73 -16.67
C MET A 36 -1.14 -15.12 -16.07
N PRO A 37 -2.16 -15.92 -15.70
CA PRO A 37 -3.26 -15.40 -14.91
C PRO A 37 -2.68 -14.99 -13.56
N GLU A 38 -2.43 -13.68 -13.42
CA GLU A 38 -1.96 -13.06 -12.19
C GLU A 38 -2.91 -13.43 -11.03
N PRO A 39 -2.38 -13.71 -9.83
CA PRO A 39 -3.16 -14.11 -8.67
C PRO A 39 -4.12 -12.98 -8.28
N ALA A 40 -5.42 -13.15 -8.59
CA ALA A 40 -6.53 -12.26 -8.19
C ALA A 40 -6.10 -10.81 -7.93
N THR A 41 -5.53 -10.17 -8.94
CA THR A 41 -5.25 -8.74 -8.89
C THR A 41 -6.57 -8.04 -8.66
N HIS A 42 -6.61 -7.20 -7.63
CA HIS A 42 -7.77 -6.39 -7.26
C HIS A 42 -8.32 -5.73 -8.53
N GLN A 43 -9.41 -6.27 -9.08
CA GLN A 43 -9.99 -5.75 -10.32
C GLN A 43 -10.69 -4.44 -9.96
N LEU A 44 -10.04 -3.32 -10.26
CA LEU A 44 -10.68 -2.02 -10.13
C LEU A 44 -11.95 -2.02 -10.99
N THR A 45 -13.06 -1.74 -10.34
CA THR A 45 -14.33 -1.59 -11.01
C THR A 45 -14.33 -0.26 -11.77
N ARG A 46 -15.11 -0.19 -12.84
CA ARG A 46 -15.30 1.08 -13.57
C ARG A 46 -15.77 2.19 -12.64
N ALA A 47 -16.61 1.87 -11.66
CA ALA A 47 -17.12 2.85 -10.70
C ALA A 47 -16.00 3.44 -9.84
N GLU A 48 -15.08 2.60 -9.35
CA GLU A 48 -13.94 3.04 -8.54
C GLU A 48 -12.99 3.94 -9.34
N VAL A 49 -12.66 3.58 -10.58
CA VAL A 49 -11.79 4.43 -11.42
C VAL A 49 -12.41 5.80 -11.69
N MET A 50 -13.74 5.87 -11.90
CA MET A 50 -14.40 7.17 -12.10
C MET A 50 -14.38 8.01 -10.83
N HIS A 51 -14.56 7.39 -9.66
CA HIS A 51 -14.46 8.07 -8.37
C HIS A 51 -13.05 8.63 -8.14
N GLU A 52 -12.01 7.83 -8.39
CA GLU A 52 -10.61 8.28 -8.30
C GLU A 52 -10.31 9.44 -9.25
N LEU A 53 -10.82 9.39 -10.48
CA LEU A 53 -10.67 10.48 -11.44
C LEU A 53 -11.37 11.76 -10.98
N GLU A 54 -12.58 11.67 -10.42
CA GLU A 54 -13.30 12.84 -9.89
C GLU A 54 -12.51 13.51 -8.75
N GLU A 55 -11.89 12.72 -7.87
CA GLU A 55 -11.04 13.26 -6.81
C GLU A 55 -9.80 13.98 -7.34
N LEU A 56 -9.14 13.40 -8.35
CA LEU A 56 -7.97 13.99 -8.99
C LEU A 56 -8.35 15.28 -9.75
N GLU A 57 -9.50 15.29 -10.44
CA GLU A 57 -10.04 16.47 -11.09
C GLU A 57 -10.36 17.58 -10.08
N ALA A 58 -10.94 17.22 -8.93
CA ALA A 58 -11.16 18.14 -7.82
C ALA A 58 -9.84 18.67 -7.22
N ALA A 59 -8.75 17.90 -7.33
CA ALA A 59 -7.40 18.32 -6.96
C ALA A 59 -6.69 19.16 -8.05
N GLY A 60 -7.31 19.32 -9.22
CA GLY A 60 -6.85 20.14 -10.34
C GLY A 60 -6.13 19.36 -11.45
N TYR A 61 -6.17 18.03 -11.45
CA TYR A 61 -5.67 17.22 -12.56
C TYR A 61 -6.65 17.28 -13.74
N ASN A 62 -6.15 17.34 -14.97
CA ASN A 62 -7.00 17.27 -16.16
C ASN A 62 -6.49 16.16 -17.11
N PRO A 63 -7.15 14.98 -17.15
CA PRO A 63 -6.74 13.90 -18.02
C PRO A 63 -6.96 14.18 -19.52
N SER A 64 -7.80 15.17 -19.87
CA SER A 64 -8.07 15.52 -21.27
C SER A 64 -6.90 16.24 -21.95
N GLN A 65 -5.93 16.73 -21.17
CA GLN A 65 -4.73 17.39 -21.69
C GLN A 65 -3.78 16.42 -22.40
N GLY A 66 -3.86 15.11 -22.09
CA GLY A 66 -2.97 14.11 -22.69
C GLY A 66 -1.49 14.52 -22.60
N ASP A 67 -0.81 14.52 -23.74
CA ASP A 67 0.61 14.89 -23.86
C ASP A 67 0.88 16.40 -23.79
N ASP A 68 -0.15 17.25 -23.92
CA ASP A 68 -0.02 18.71 -23.82
C ASP A 68 0.08 19.19 -22.36
N GLY A 69 -0.22 18.30 -21.39
CA GLY A 69 -0.07 18.55 -19.96
C GLY A 69 1.34 18.24 -19.45
N SER A 70 1.63 18.58 -18.18
CA SER A 70 2.91 18.23 -17.55
C SER A 70 2.85 16.82 -16.95
N TYR A 71 2.38 15.83 -17.71
CA TYR A 71 2.39 14.44 -17.26
C TYR A 71 3.84 13.93 -17.15
N PRO A 72 4.23 13.25 -16.04
CA PRO A 72 3.41 12.80 -14.91
C PRO A 72 3.36 13.75 -13.70
N ALA A 73 4.02 14.91 -13.74
CA ALA A 73 4.11 15.83 -12.61
C ALA A 73 2.74 16.34 -12.11
N ASP A 74 1.84 16.67 -13.03
CA ASP A 74 0.48 17.14 -12.67
C ASP A 74 -0.33 16.06 -11.94
N LEU A 75 -0.16 14.79 -12.35
CA LEU A 75 -0.81 13.65 -11.70
C LEU A 75 -0.29 13.49 -10.27
N GLN A 76 1.03 13.50 -10.07
CA GLN A 76 1.66 13.38 -8.74
C GLN A 76 1.23 14.52 -7.81
N ALA A 77 1.22 15.76 -8.30
CA ALA A 77 0.77 16.91 -7.51
C ALA A 77 -0.71 16.81 -7.10
N ALA A 78 -1.56 16.24 -7.95
CA ALA A 78 -2.96 15.98 -7.62
C ALA A 78 -3.11 14.85 -6.60
N GLU A 79 -2.37 13.74 -6.77
CA GLU A 79 -2.34 12.61 -5.82
C GLU A 79 -1.92 13.07 -4.41
N GLU A 80 -0.91 13.94 -4.30
CA GLU A 80 -0.48 14.48 -3.01
C GLU A 80 -1.60 15.26 -2.30
N LYS A 81 -2.34 16.08 -3.06
CA LYS A 81 -3.50 16.83 -2.53
C LYS A 81 -4.61 15.90 -2.08
N VAL A 82 -4.93 14.88 -2.89
CA VAL A 82 -5.92 13.86 -2.55
C VAL A 82 -5.49 13.13 -1.28
N ALA A 83 -4.25 12.64 -1.20
CA ALA A 83 -3.73 11.97 -0.01
C ALA A 83 -3.79 12.85 1.25
N ALA A 84 -3.53 14.15 1.13
CA ALA A 84 -3.68 15.12 2.21
C ALA A 84 -5.14 15.27 2.66
N LYS A 85 -6.10 15.35 1.72
CA LYS A 85 -7.54 15.38 2.02
C LYS A 85 -7.99 14.12 2.76
N HIS A 86 -7.67 12.94 2.24
CA HIS A 86 -7.99 11.65 2.87
C HIS A 86 -7.41 11.54 4.27
N ARG A 87 -6.19 12.04 4.49
CA ARG A 87 -5.60 12.09 5.85
C ARG A 87 -6.41 13.00 6.78
N ALA A 88 -6.73 14.21 6.34
CA ALA A 88 -7.50 15.16 7.14
C ALA A 88 -8.91 14.61 7.48
N GLU A 89 -9.56 13.93 6.53
CA GLU A 89 -10.85 13.29 6.74
C GLU A 89 -10.76 12.15 7.75
N ARG A 90 -9.76 11.27 7.66
CA ARG A 90 -9.53 10.23 8.66
C ARG A 90 -9.28 10.82 10.04
N ASP A 91 -8.46 11.86 10.14
CA ASP A 91 -8.17 12.53 11.41
C ASP A 91 -9.43 13.18 12.00
N ALA A 92 -10.28 13.79 11.16
CA ALA A 92 -11.56 14.35 11.57
C ALA A 92 -12.55 13.28 12.07
N VAL A 93 -12.63 12.13 11.40
CA VAL A 93 -13.47 10.99 11.83
C VAL A 93 -12.98 10.41 13.15
N MET A 94 -11.66 10.25 13.32
CA MET A 94 -11.07 9.76 14.57
C MET A 94 -11.34 10.73 15.74
N ASN A 95 -11.24 12.03 15.51
CA ASN A 95 -11.58 13.05 16.50
C ASN A 95 -13.09 13.06 16.81
N ALA A 96 -13.96 12.96 15.81
CA ALA A 96 -15.40 12.87 16.01
C ALA A 96 -15.80 11.63 16.84
N GLY A 97 -15.15 10.48 16.61
CA GLY A 97 -15.36 9.27 17.39
C GLY A 97 -14.94 9.37 18.86
N GLN A 98 -13.94 10.20 19.17
CA GLN A 98 -13.52 10.50 20.55
C GLN A 98 -14.52 11.41 21.29
N ASN A 99 -15.38 12.13 20.56
CA ASN A 99 -16.40 13.03 21.10
C ASN A 99 -17.83 12.43 21.07
N GLY A 100 -17.96 11.11 20.87
CA GLY A 100 -19.24 10.38 20.87
C GLY A 100 -19.93 10.31 22.25
N PRO A 101 -21.27 10.18 22.30
CA PRO A 101 -22.12 10.76 23.33
C PRO A 101 -21.85 10.19 24.73
N ALA A 102 -21.69 11.10 25.71
CA ALA A 102 -21.68 10.76 27.12
C ALA A 102 -22.90 9.87 27.44
N LYS A 103 -22.60 8.65 27.91
CA LYS A 103 -23.55 7.65 28.37
C LYS A 103 -24.67 8.32 29.19
N PRO A 104 -25.95 8.29 28.77
CA PRO A 104 -27.02 8.69 29.65
C PRO A 104 -26.98 7.78 30.88
N SER A 105 -26.84 8.44 32.04
CA SER A 105 -26.78 7.81 33.36
C SER A 105 -28.12 7.12 33.66
N PRO A 106 -28.12 6.06 34.50
CA PRO A 106 -29.13 5.00 34.50
C PRO A 106 -30.55 5.45 34.80
#